data_AF-A0A6J6IR84-F1
#
_entry.id   AF-A0A6J6IR84-F1
#
_cell.length_a   1.000
_cell.length_b   1.000
_cell.length_c   1.000
_cell.angle_alpha   90.00
_cell.angle_beta   90.00
_cell.angle_gamma   90.00
#
_symmetry.space_group_name_H-M   'P 1'
#
loop_
_entity.id
_entity.type
_entity.pdbx_description
1 polymer ?
#
loop_
_entity_poly.entity_id
_entity_poly.type
_entity_poly.pdbx_seq_one_letter_code
_entity_poly.pdbx_strand_id
1 'polypeptide(L)'
;MGWGADGPAVYGPSLDKGFARRGEHPASFENFGGLNVMITDDVQGALDKMKPLTAMYVGGMGSETHNYHREAMARRGFPEAAERIHELWLGGKRDEAIAAVPDEYHDDGALIGSIDRIRDRWEAWTRMGFTGLIVRAEDNVGLELLADLAGTRDTMESNR
;
A
#
# COMPACT_ATOMS: atom_id res chain seq x y z
N MET A 1 2.50 -4.00 -1.30
CA MET A 1 3.69 -4.21 -0.44
C MET A 1 3.75 -3.02 0.51
N GLY A 2 3.33 -3.16 1.77
CA GLY A 2 3.29 -2.04 2.71
C GLY A 2 2.65 -2.42 4.04
N TRP A 3 2.81 -1.56 5.04
CA TRP A 3 2.32 -1.76 6.40
C TRP A 3 0.78 -1.84 6.46
N GLY A 4 0.02 -0.97 5.80
CA GLY A 4 -1.46 -1.10 5.73
C GLY A 4 -2.17 -1.03 7.10
N ALA A 5 -3.51 -1.15 7.12
CA ALA A 5 -4.29 -1.14 8.37
C ALA A 5 -4.04 -2.38 9.24
N ASP A 6 -3.71 -3.50 8.62
CA ASP A 6 -3.30 -4.76 9.23
C ASP A 6 -1.85 -4.75 9.72
N GLY A 7 -1.09 -3.70 9.41
CA GLY A 7 0.35 -3.59 9.69
C GLY A 7 0.77 -3.83 11.12
N PRO A 8 0.10 -3.23 12.12
CA PRO A 8 0.41 -3.51 13.51
C PRO A 8 0.30 -5.01 13.86
N ALA A 9 -0.71 -5.72 13.31
CA ALA A 9 -0.87 -7.15 13.55
C ALA A 9 0.16 -7.99 12.77
N VAL A 10 0.49 -7.60 11.53
CA VAL A 10 1.41 -8.33 10.66
C VAL A 10 2.87 -8.14 11.07
N TYR A 11 3.27 -6.92 11.40
CA TYR A 11 4.67 -6.53 11.65
C TYR A 11 4.99 -6.35 13.14
N GLY A 12 3.99 -6.01 13.98
CA GLY A 12 4.16 -5.80 15.42
C GLY A 12 4.89 -6.93 16.13
N PRO A 13 4.49 -8.22 15.94
CA PRO A 13 5.19 -9.33 16.59
C PRO A 13 6.67 -9.45 16.23
N SER A 14 7.06 -9.00 15.04
CA SER A 14 8.47 -9.00 14.61
C SER A 14 9.22 -7.83 15.25
N LEU A 15 8.59 -6.66 15.34
CA LEU A 15 9.15 -5.49 16.02
C LEU A 15 9.32 -5.75 17.52
N ASP A 16 8.30 -6.30 18.19
CA ASP A 16 8.33 -6.61 19.62
C ASP A 16 9.47 -7.57 19.96
N LYS A 17 9.71 -8.59 19.14
CA LYS A 17 10.87 -9.50 19.28
C LYS A 17 12.19 -8.74 19.17
N GLY A 18 12.28 -7.78 18.25
CA GLY A 18 13.46 -6.93 18.10
C GLY A 18 13.70 -6.04 19.33
N PHE A 19 12.66 -5.37 19.81
CA PHE A 19 12.74 -4.52 21.00
C PHE A 19 13.06 -5.32 22.26
N ALA A 20 12.48 -6.51 22.43
CA ALA A 20 12.80 -7.40 23.54
C ALA A 20 14.27 -7.82 23.54
N ARG A 21 14.85 -8.13 22.37
CA ARG A 21 16.30 -8.44 22.25
C ARG A 21 17.18 -7.24 22.58
N ARG A 22 16.73 -6.04 22.25
CA ARG A 22 17.42 -4.78 22.57
C ARG A 22 17.32 -4.42 24.06
N GLY A 23 16.28 -4.89 24.75
CA GLY A 23 15.98 -4.56 26.14
C GLY A 23 15.22 -3.25 26.34
N GLU A 24 14.91 -2.53 25.26
CA GLU A 24 14.10 -1.30 25.30
C GLU A 24 13.47 -0.98 23.94
N HIS A 25 12.29 -0.37 23.99
CA HIS A 25 11.67 0.31 22.84
C HIS A 25 12.11 1.78 22.86
N PRO A 26 12.96 2.24 21.92
CA PRO A 26 13.42 3.61 21.93
C PRO A 26 12.25 4.58 21.70
N ALA A 27 12.16 5.64 22.51
CA ALA A 27 11.13 6.67 22.35
C ALA A 27 11.23 7.42 21.00
N SER A 28 12.42 7.41 20.39
CA SER A 28 12.70 7.99 19.08
C SER A 28 12.43 7.03 17.91
N PHE A 29 11.83 5.86 18.15
CA PHE A 29 11.50 4.94 17.07
C PHE A 29 10.32 5.48 16.27
N GLU A 30 10.50 5.57 14.95
CA GLU A 30 9.47 6.01 14.01
C GLU A 30 9.24 4.94 12.93
N ASN A 31 7.98 4.69 12.60
CA ASN A 31 7.56 3.84 11.50
C ASN A 31 6.84 4.68 10.44
N PHE A 32 7.42 4.72 9.25
CA PHE A 32 6.86 5.49 8.13
C PHE A 32 6.07 4.60 7.18
N GLY A 33 4.83 5.00 6.89
CA GLY A 33 3.99 4.38 5.88
C GLY A 33 4.17 5.02 4.51
N GLY A 34 4.36 4.23 3.47
CA GLY A 34 4.33 4.72 2.09
C GLY A 34 2.89 4.90 1.60
N LEU A 35 2.56 6.08 1.08
CA LEU A 35 1.24 6.39 0.53
C LEU A 35 1.37 7.02 -0.86
N ASN A 36 0.75 6.37 -1.86
CA ASN A 36 0.64 6.92 -3.21
C ASN A 36 -0.73 7.58 -3.37
N VAL A 37 -0.76 8.73 -4.02
CA VAL A 37 -1.98 9.49 -4.32
C VAL A 37 -2.07 9.78 -5.81
N MET A 38 -3.24 9.53 -6.38
CA MET A 38 -3.53 9.76 -7.79
C MET A 38 -4.92 10.39 -7.91
N ILE A 39 -4.97 11.64 -8.36
CA ILE A 39 -6.25 12.32 -8.62
C ILE A 39 -6.73 11.92 -10.01
N THR A 40 -7.93 11.35 -10.09
CA THR A 40 -8.53 10.91 -11.36
C THR A 40 -10.04 10.76 -11.23
N ASP A 41 -10.78 11.00 -12.31
CA ASP A 41 -12.21 10.65 -12.40
C ASP A 41 -12.42 9.20 -12.86
N ASP A 42 -11.37 8.55 -13.40
CA ASP A 42 -11.38 7.16 -13.85
C ASP A 42 -10.61 6.27 -12.85
N VAL A 43 -11.28 5.95 -11.74
CA VAL A 43 -10.70 5.07 -10.70
C VAL A 43 -10.46 3.66 -11.25
N GLN A 44 -11.42 3.09 -11.97
CA GLN A 44 -11.30 1.73 -12.49
C GLN A 44 -10.13 1.61 -13.46
N GLY A 45 -9.99 2.54 -14.42
CA GLY A 45 -8.88 2.53 -15.35
C GLY A 45 -7.52 2.76 -14.68
N ALA A 46 -7.47 3.49 -13.56
CA ALA A 46 -6.26 3.59 -12.75
C ALA A 46 -5.90 2.26 -12.08
N LEU A 47 -6.87 1.56 -11.49
CA LEU A 47 -6.66 0.24 -10.87
C LEU A 47 -6.24 -0.80 -11.92
N ASP A 48 -6.92 -0.85 -13.06
CA ASP A 48 -6.63 -1.78 -14.15
C ASP A 48 -5.21 -1.62 -14.70
N LYS A 49 -4.66 -0.40 -14.74
CA LYS A 49 -3.26 -0.14 -15.13
C LYS A 49 -2.24 -0.75 -14.16
N MET A 50 -2.61 -0.98 -12.90
CA MET A 50 -1.72 -1.56 -11.88
C MET A 50 -1.71 -3.09 -11.89
N LYS A 51 -2.81 -3.72 -12.31
CA LYS A 51 -3.01 -5.18 -12.28
C LYS A 51 -1.92 -5.97 -13.03
N PRO A 52 -1.44 -5.58 -14.23
CA PRO A 52 -0.41 -6.32 -14.96
C PRO A 52 0.87 -6.54 -14.16
N LEU A 53 1.33 -5.49 -13.48
CA LEU A 53 2.54 -5.55 -12.66
C LEU A 53 2.33 -6.47 -11.46
N THR A 54 1.19 -6.33 -10.77
CA THR A 54 0.83 -7.20 -9.64
C THR A 54 0.75 -8.66 -10.04
N ALA A 55 0.08 -8.98 -11.14
CA ALA A 55 -0.04 -10.35 -11.65
C ALA A 55 1.34 -10.95 -11.94
N MET A 56 2.26 -10.18 -12.52
CA MET A 56 3.64 -10.62 -12.75
C MET A 56 4.39 -10.90 -11.46
N TYR A 57 4.32 -9.99 -10.48
CA TYR A 57 5.02 -10.15 -9.21
C TYR A 57 4.47 -11.32 -8.39
N VAL A 58 3.16 -11.35 -8.19
CA VAL A 58 2.46 -12.40 -7.45
C VAL A 58 2.58 -13.75 -8.16
N GLY A 59 2.52 -13.75 -9.49
CA GLY A 59 2.52 -14.97 -10.28
C GLY A 59 3.91 -15.54 -10.57
N GLY A 60 4.90 -14.71 -10.86
CA GLY A 60 6.12 -15.15 -11.57
C GLY A 60 7.47 -14.71 -11.01
N MET A 61 7.53 -13.90 -9.94
CA MET A 61 8.81 -13.39 -9.42
C MET A 61 9.44 -14.26 -8.31
N GLY A 62 8.84 -15.40 -7.98
CA GLY A 62 9.35 -16.38 -7.01
C GLY A 62 9.51 -17.77 -7.61
N SER A 63 9.94 -18.73 -6.79
CA SER A 63 9.83 -20.14 -7.12
C SER A 63 8.39 -20.63 -6.96
N GLU A 64 8.08 -21.83 -7.46
CA GLU A 64 6.78 -22.49 -7.27
C GLU A 64 6.35 -22.58 -5.80
N THR A 65 7.31 -22.77 -4.90
CA THR A 65 7.05 -22.91 -3.46
C THR A 65 7.24 -21.61 -2.68
N HIS A 66 8.07 -20.68 -3.16
CA HIS A 66 8.43 -19.46 -2.45
C HIS A 66 8.29 -18.23 -3.33
N ASN A 67 7.23 -17.45 -3.10
CA ASN A 67 7.04 -16.16 -3.71
C ASN A 67 6.59 -15.15 -2.65
N TYR A 68 7.51 -14.26 -2.26
CA TYR A 68 7.24 -13.23 -1.25
C TYR A 68 6.13 -12.27 -1.63
N HIS A 69 5.88 -12.03 -2.92
CA HIS A 69 4.78 -11.18 -3.38
C HIS A 69 3.42 -11.89 -3.22
N ARG A 70 3.36 -13.19 -3.54
CA ARG A 70 2.18 -14.03 -3.29
C ARG A 70 1.87 -14.08 -1.80
N GLU A 71 2.86 -14.39 -0.98
CA GLU A 71 2.71 -14.42 0.47
C GLU A 71 2.32 -13.07 1.06
N ALA A 72 2.86 -11.97 0.52
CA ALA A 72 2.48 -10.62 0.95
C ALA A 72 1.03 -10.30 0.63
N MET A 73 0.52 -10.71 -0.54
CA MET A 73 -0.88 -10.56 -0.90
C MET A 73 -1.79 -11.39 0.00
N ALA A 74 -1.41 -12.63 0.30
CA ALA A 74 -2.13 -13.49 1.23
C ALA A 74 -2.21 -12.89 2.65
N ARG A 75 -1.10 -12.35 3.18
CA ARG A 75 -1.07 -11.67 4.49
C ARG A 75 -2.00 -10.47 4.56
N ARG A 76 -2.24 -9.79 3.43
CA ARG A 76 -3.19 -8.67 3.32
C ARG A 76 -4.66 -9.10 3.19
N GLY A 77 -4.97 -10.39 3.39
CA GLY A 77 -6.34 -10.90 3.37
C GLY A 77 -6.81 -11.44 2.02
N PHE A 78 -5.92 -11.60 1.04
CA PHE A 78 -6.25 -12.10 -0.30
C PHE A 78 -5.58 -13.45 -0.66
N PRO A 79 -5.62 -14.49 0.21
CA PRO A 79 -4.90 -15.74 -0.04
C PRO A 79 -5.42 -16.47 -1.29
N GLU A 80 -6.74 -16.50 -1.49
CA GLU A 80 -7.37 -17.19 -2.62
C GLU A 80 -7.02 -16.53 -3.95
N ALA A 81 -7.07 -15.20 -4.01
CA ALA A 81 -6.67 -14.45 -5.20
C ALA A 81 -5.17 -14.63 -5.48
N ALA A 82 -4.32 -14.62 -4.45
CA ALA A 82 -2.88 -14.83 -4.60
C ALA A 82 -2.55 -16.19 -5.22
N GLU A 83 -3.19 -17.27 -4.76
CA GLU A 83 -3.03 -18.61 -5.35
C GLU A 83 -3.59 -18.66 -6.78
N ARG A 84 -4.77 -18.08 -7.01
CA ARG A 84 -5.39 -18.07 -8.34
C ARG A 84 -4.52 -17.37 -9.39
N ILE A 85 -3.96 -16.21 -9.04
CA ILE A 85 -3.03 -15.47 -9.91
C ILE A 85 -1.81 -16.34 -10.21
N HIS A 86 -1.25 -17.01 -9.20
CA HIS A 86 -0.08 -17.86 -9.37
C HIS A 86 -0.32 -19.05 -10.30
N GLU A 87 -1.42 -19.79 -10.10
CA GLU A 87 -1.81 -20.91 -10.97
C GLU A 87 -1.96 -20.47 -12.44
N LEU A 88 -2.68 -19.37 -12.66
CA LEU A 88 -2.90 -18.81 -13.99
C LEU A 88 -1.59 -18.35 -14.62
N TRP A 89 -0.72 -17.72 -13.84
CA TRP A 89 0.57 -17.25 -14.31
C TRP A 89 1.49 -18.42 -14.70
N LEU A 90 1.58 -19.49 -13.90
CA LEU A 90 2.37 -20.67 -14.26
C LEU A 90 1.76 -21.42 -15.46
N GLY A 91 0.43 -21.42 -15.58
CA GLY A 91 -0.28 -21.96 -16.75
C GLY A 91 -0.17 -21.13 -18.03
N GLY A 92 0.58 -20.02 -18.02
CA GLY A 92 0.76 -19.14 -19.18
C GLY A 92 -0.45 -18.26 -19.51
N LYS A 93 -1.49 -18.26 -18.67
CA LYS A 93 -2.75 -17.55 -18.85
C LYS A 93 -2.65 -16.12 -18.31
N ARG A 94 -1.86 -15.28 -19.00
CA ARG A 94 -1.51 -13.93 -18.55
C ARG A 94 -2.75 -13.05 -18.33
N ASP A 95 -3.66 -12.98 -19.30
CA ASP A 95 -4.83 -12.09 -19.21
C ASP A 95 -5.78 -12.52 -18.08
N GLU A 96 -5.98 -13.84 -17.90
CA GLU A 96 -6.75 -14.38 -16.78
C GLU A 96 -6.07 -14.02 -15.44
N ALA A 97 -4.73 -14.13 -15.36
CA ALA A 97 -3.99 -13.78 -14.13
C ALA A 97 -4.11 -12.28 -13.81
N ILE A 98 -4.11 -11.41 -14.81
CA ILE A 98 -4.31 -9.96 -14.65
C ILE A 98 -5.73 -9.67 -14.15
N ALA A 99 -6.74 -10.30 -14.75
CA ALA A 99 -8.13 -10.15 -14.34
C ALA A 99 -8.40 -10.70 -12.93
N ALA A 100 -7.61 -11.66 -12.46
CA ALA A 100 -7.71 -12.24 -11.13
C ALA A 100 -7.14 -11.32 -10.01
N VAL A 101 -6.47 -10.22 -10.35
CA VAL A 101 -6.03 -9.24 -9.37
C VAL A 101 -7.24 -8.43 -8.86
N PRO A 102 -7.58 -8.50 -7.55
CA PRO A 102 -8.68 -7.73 -6.98
C PRO A 102 -8.42 -6.23 -7.04
N ASP A 103 -9.48 -5.46 -7.29
CA ASP A 103 -9.42 -4.01 -7.29
C ASP A 103 -9.11 -3.46 -5.89
N GLU A 104 -9.71 -4.06 -4.87
CA GLU A 104 -9.55 -3.69 -3.46
C GLU A 104 -8.10 -3.81 -3.00
N TYR A 105 -7.32 -4.76 -3.55
CA TYR A 105 -5.91 -4.92 -3.20
C TYR A 105 -5.08 -3.66 -3.49
N HIS A 106 -5.42 -2.98 -4.59
CA HIS A 106 -4.81 -1.73 -5.03
C HIS A 106 -5.46 -0.53 -4.38
N ASP A 107 -6.79 -0.50 -4.34
CA ASP A 107 -7.54 0.62 -3.79
C ASP A 107 -7.27 0.81 -2.29
N ASP A 108 -7.10 -0.26 -1.52
CA ASP A 108 -6.71 -0.18 -0.10
C ASP A 108 -5.23 0.19 0.11
N GLY A 109 -4.41 0.10 -0.94
CA GLY A 109 -2.98 0.37 -0.91
C GLY A 109 -2.58 1.78 -1.36
N ALA A 110 -3.54 2.60 -1.81
CA ALA A 110 -3.31 3.95 -2.30
C ALA A 110 -4.55 4.85 -2.10
N LEU A 111 -4.42 6.15 -2.35
CA LEU A 111 -5.55 7.07 -2.45
C LEU A 111 -5.75 7.47 -3.91
N ILE A 112 -6.69 6.81 -4.58
CA ILE A 112 -6.95 6.99 -6.02
C ILE A 112 -8.36 7.55 -6.20
N GLY A 113 -8.54 8.60 -6.99
CA GLY A 113 -9.86 9.08 -7.39
C GLY A 113 -10.05 10.58 -7.26
N SER A 114 -11.29 11.03 -7.13
CA SER A 114 -11.59 12.45 -6.94
C SER A 114 -11.01 12.98 -5.62
N ILE A 115 -10.83 14.30 -5.55
CA ILE A 115 -10.36 14.97 -4.33
C ILE A 115 -11.24 14.60 -3.13
N ASP A 116 -12.56 14.59 -3.30
CA ASP A 116 -13.51 14.26 -2.23
C ASP A 116 -13.33 12.81 -1.75
N ARG A 117 -13.18 11.86 -2.68
CA ARG A 117 -12.91 10.46 -2.34
C ARG A 117 -11.61 10.31 -1.55
N ILE A 118 -10.58 11.04 -1.95
CA ILE A 118 -9.28 11.03 -1.27
C ILE A 118 -9.42 11.60 0.16
N ARG A 119 -10.17 12.70 0.33
CA ARG A 119 -10.46 13.29 1.64
C ARG A 119 -11.17 12.29 2.56
N ASP A 120 -12.19 11.61 2.07
CA ASP A 120 -12.96 10.64 2.86
C ASP A 120 -12.12 9.45 3.32
N ARG A 121 -11.10 9.07 2.53
CA ARG A 121 -10.22 7.93 2.83
C ARG A 121 -8.96 8.31 3.63
N TRP A 122 -8.61 9.59 3.71
CA TRP A 122 -7.40 10.06 4.38
C TRP A 122 -7.36 9.70 5.88
N GLU A 123 -8.48 9.84 6.58
CA GLU A 123 -8.54 9.54 8.01
C GLU A 123 -8.27 8.06 8.31
N ALA A 124 -8.74 7.15 7.46
CA ALA A 124 -8.49 5.73 7.64
C ALA A 124 -6.99 5.41 7.53
N TRP A 125 -6.29 6.07 6.61
CA TRP A 125 -4.84 5.91 6.41
C TRP A 125 -4.01 6.44 7.56
N THR A 126 -4.34 7.62 8.08
CA THR A 126 -3.61 8.21 9.21
C THR A 126 -3.78 7.45 10.52
N ARG A 127 -4.85 6.66 10.65
CA ARG A 127 -5.13 5.84 11.85
C ARG A 127 -4.47 4.45 11.83
N MET A 128 -3.69 4.10 10.80
CA MET A 128 -3.03 2.77 10.67
C MET A 128 -1.83 2.53 11.62
N GLY A 129 -1.61 3.41 12.60
CA GLY A 129 -0.54 3.26 13.60
C GLY A 129 0.87 3.61 13.09
N PHE A 130 0.95 4.47 12.08
CA PHE A 130 2.20 5.09 11.64
C PHE A 130 2.55 6.30 12.49
N THR A 131 3.84 6.51 12.76
CA THR A 131 4.33 7.79 13.30
C THR A 131 4.49 8.84 12.20
N GLY A 132 4.61 8.42 10.93
CA GLY A 132 4.71 9.33 9.79
C GLY A 132 4.34 8.69 8.46
N LEU A 133 4.11 9.52 7.43
CA LEU A 133 3.82 9.08 6.08
C LEU A 133 4.86 9.60 5.09
N ILE A 134 5.35 8.72 4.23
CA ILE A 134 6.11 9.08 3.03
C ILE A 134 5.10 9.12 1.88
N VAL A 135 4.79 10.32 1.42
CA VAL A 135 3.81 10.53 0.36
C VAL A 135 4.45 10.64 -1.01
N ARG A 136 3.75 10.11 -2.01
CA ARG A 136 4.05 10.31 -3.43
C ARG A 136 2.77 10.70 -4.15
N ALA A 137 2.81 11.78 -4.92
CA ALA A 137 1.77 12.17 -5.85
C ALA A 137 2.35 12.31 -7.26
N GLU A 138 1.51 12.16 -8.28
CA GLU A 138 1.93 12.28 -9.68
C GLU A 138 2.11 13.74 -10.13
N ASP A 139 1.43 14.67 -9.47
CA ASP A 139 1.43 16.09 -9.80
C ASP A 139 1.44 16.99 -8.54
N ASN A 140 1.56 18.30 -8.78
CA ASN A 140 1.55 19.30 -7.72
C ASN A 140 0.19 19.41 -7.03
N VAL A 141 -0.92 19.16 -7.73
CA VAL A 141 -2.27 19.24 -7.16
C VAL A 141 -2.43 18.19 -6.06
N GLY A 142 -1.96 16.96 -6.30
CA GLY A 142 -1.93 15.89 -5.30
C GLY A 142 -1.01 16.22 -4.13
N LEU A 143 0.16 16.82 -4.37
CA LEU A 143 1.05 17.26 -3.28
C LEU A 143 0.40 18.34 -2.41
N GLU A 144 -0.24 19.33 -3.02
CA GLU A 144 -0.95 20.39 -2.33
C GLU A 144 -2.13 19.87 -1.51
N LEU A 145 -2.90 18.93 -2.07
CA LEU A 145 -3.97 18.25 -1.36
C LEU A 145 -3.45 17.50 -0.12
N LEU A 146 -2.31 16.83 -0.22
CA LEU A 146 -1.73 16.10 0.91
C LEU A 146 -1.17 17.05 1.97
N ALA A 147 -0.58 18.18 1.57
CA ALA A 147 -0.15 19.22 2.50
C ALA A 147 -1.34 19.80 3.28
N ASP A 148 -2.49 19.98 2.63
CA ASP A 148 -3.74 20.38 3.29
C ASP A 148 -4.22 19.33 4.27
N LEU A 149 -4.30 18.07 3.83
CA LEU A 149 -4.81 16.97 4.65
C LEU A 149 -3.93 16.66 5.86
N ALA A 150 -2.61 16.86 5.72
CA ALA A 150 -1.65 16.72 6.81
C ALA A 150 -1.57 17.96 7.71
N GLY A 151 -2.20 19.09 7.34
CA GLY A 151 -2.10 20.35 8.07
C GLY A 151 -0.70 20.98 8.05
N THR A 152 0.07 20.74 6.99
CA THR A 152 1.48 21.15 6.91
C THR A 152 1.73 22.37 6.02
N ARG A 153 0.70 22.97 5.40
CA ARG A 153 0.86 24.13 4.50
C ARG A 153 1.64 25.29 5.13
N ASP A 154 1.39 25.59 6.39
CA ASP A 154 1.97 26.77 7.07
C ASP A 154 3.39 26.53 7.62
N THR A 155 3.86 25.27 7.60
CA THR A 155 5.21 24.94 8.12
C THR A 155 6.36 25.45 7.25
N MET A 156 6.06 25.94 6.04
CA MET A 156 7.04 26.53 5.11
C MET A 156 7.22 28.04 5.28
N GLU A 157 6.25 28.76 5.86
CA GLU A 157 6.33 30.23 5.99
C GLU A 157 7.17 30.68 7.19
N SER A 158 7.41 29.80 8.17
CA SER A 158 8.15 30.14 9.40
C SER A 158 9.69 30.08 9.25
N ASN A 159 10.21 29.80 8.04
CA ASN A 159 11.64 29.71 7.74
C ASN A 159 12.11 30.71 6.66
N ARG A 160 11.37 31.79 6.44
CA ARG A 160 11.78 32.92 5.58
C ARG A 160 12.04 34.18 6.36
#